data_AF-A0A180GB48-F1
#
_entry.id   AF-A0A180GB48-F1
#
_cell.length_a   1.000
_cell.length_b   1.000
_cell.length_c   1.000
_cell.angle_alpha   90.00
_cell.angle_beta   90.00
_cell.angle_gamma   90.00
#
_symmetry.space_group_name_H-M   'P 1'
#
loop_
_entity.id
_entity.type
_entity.pdbx_description
1 polymer ?
#
loop_
_entity_poly.entity_id
_entity_poly.type
_entity_poly.pdbx_seq_one_letter_code
_entity_poly.pdbx_strand_id
1 'polypeptide(L)'
;MDIDSTENNQMARLRQQEQMKRKRRFLLFLVSIIGLRQWSRLHHREPYNDAIFGGAAYIKHILGGNARRAQAMLRLSIDTFKGCSVELDSINYEPVSRILSMDKQLGIFLYIVGQNATNRQAQDQFQHSGETISRVFHHIIRLLLQLKSKYIVTPNPKFTHKVILDNPKFSPFFDGCIGALDGCHIPACVPEHLAGPYQNRKGCLAQNVLGVVHACNSFVFRPETKEELYNLRHSMMQNVVERTFGTWKKRFPILVHPLEYSLKTQRDLVIVLDANECAPTGEDDPPPDEDDEEEVLSRARERAANNSWRDRIAQDMWNQYRSYLASRT
;
A
#
# COMPACT_ATOMS: atom_id res chain seq x y z
N MET A 1 69.30 -2.63 -45.75
CA MET A 1 68.37 -3.75 -45.43
C MET A 1 67.02 -3.12 -45.12
N ASP A 2 66.49 -2.28 -46.05
CA ASP A 2 65.51 -1.22 -45.71
C ASP A 2 64.31 -1.11 -46.68
N ILE A 3 64.25 -1.96 -47.71
CA ILE A 3 63.17 -1.93 -48.70
C ILE A 3 61.88 -2.54 -48.11
N ASP A 4 62.01 -3.61 -47.34
CA ASP A 4 60.90 -4.35 -46.73
C ASP A 4 60.19 -3.55 -45.61
N SER A 5 60.90 -2.68 -44.88
CA SER A 5 60.28 -1.84 -43.85
C SER A 5 59.45 -0.69 -44.44
N THR A 6 59.80 -0.23 -45.64
CA THR A 6 59.14 0.89 -46.31
C THR A 6 57.83 0.45 -46.95
N GLU A 7 57.81 -0.72 -47.61
CA GLU A 7 56.59 -1.30 -48.17
C GLU A 7 55.57 -1.70 -47.10
N ASN A 8 56.02 -2.29 -45.99
CA ASN A 8 55.15 -2.63 -44.86
C ASN A 8 54.51 -1.38 -44.23
N ASN A 9 55.25 -0.27 -44.14
CA ASN A 9 54.72 1.01 -43.68
C ASN A 9 53.71 1.64 -44.67
N GLN A 10 53.90 1.48 -45.98
CA GLN A 10 52.94 1.95 -46.99
C GLN A 10 51.64 1.13 -46.96
N MET A 11 51.73 -0.19 -46.86
CA MET A 11 50.58 -1.09 -46.70
C MET A 11 49.79 -0.79 -45.42
N ALA A 12 50.47 -0.49 -44.31
CA ALA A 12 49.82 -0.09 -43.06
C ALA A 12 49.03 1.24 -43.21
N ARG A 13 49.60 2.23 -43.92
CA ARG A 13 48.93 3.52 -44.20
C ARG A 13 47.70 3.34 -45.09
N LEU A 14 47.77 2.48 -46.11
CA LEU A 14 46.62 2.16 -46.97
C LEU A 14 45.48 1.50 -46.18
N ARG A 15 45.81 0.50 -45.32
CA ARG A 15 44.82 -0.14 -44.43
C ARG A 15 44.19 0.85 -43.46
N GLN A 16 44.98 1.75 -42.87
CA GLN A 16 44.46 2.83 -42.01
C GLN A 16 43.54 3.77 -42.78
N GLN A 17 43.90 4.14 -44.02
CA GLN A 17 43.08 5.01 -44.86
C GLN A 17 41.76 4.34 -45.25
N GLU A 18 41.77 3.05 -45.55
CA GLU A 18 40.56 2.25 -45.79
C GLU A 18 39.69 2.12 -44.55
N GLN A 19 40.30 1.87 -43.38
CA GLN A 19 39.58 1.85 -42.10
C GLN A 19 38.94 3.20 -41.80
N MET A 20 39.64 4.31 -42.03
CA MET A 20 39.09 5.65 -41.87
C MET A 20 37.94 5.94 -42.84
N LYS A 21 38.05 5.50 -44.10
CA LYS A 21 36.96 5.57 -45.08
C LYS A 21 35.75 4.73 -44.65
N ARG A 22 35.96 3.52 -44.12
CA ARG A 22 34.88 2.66 -43.59
C ARG A 22 34.21 3.31 -42.37
N LYS A 23 34.99 3.82 -41.41
CA LYS A 23 34.47 4.56 -40.24
C LYS A 23 33.68 5.79 -40.65
N ARG A 24 34.15 6.56 -41.64
CA ARG A 24 33.44 7.73 -42.17
C ARG A 24 32.12 7.35 -42.84
N ARG A 25 32.10 6.29 -43.66
CA ARG A 25 30.86 5.77 -44.27
C ARG A 25 29.87 5.29 -43.21
N PHE A 26 30.36 4.57 -42.20
CA PHE A 26 29.54 4.12 -41.07
C PHE A 26 28.98 5.30 -40.27
N LEU A 27 29.79 6.32 -40.00
CA LEU A 27 29.36 7.54 -39.31
C LEU A 27 28.27 8.28 -40.11
N LEU A 28 28.47 8.44 -41.42
CA LEU A 28 27.48 9.07 -42.30
C LEU A 28 26.16 8.28 -42.32
N PHE A 29 26.23 6.95 -42.38
CA PHE A 29 25.05 6.08 -42.29
C PHE A 29 24.32 6.25 -40.94
N LEU A 30 25.06 6.33 -39.83
CA LEU A 30 24.49 6.54 -38.50
C LEU A 30 23.79 7.90 -38.39
N VAL A 31 24.40 8.97 -38.90
CA VAL A 31 23.81 10.31 -38.97
C VAL A 31 22.55 10.31 -39.82
N SER A 32 22.54 9.62 -40.97
CA SER A 32 21.35 9.49 -41.82
C SER A 32 20.21 8.76 -41.11
N ILE A 33 20.49 7.68 -40.37
CA ILE A 33 19.47 6.98 -39.56
C ILE A 33 18.89 7.91 -38.49
N ILE A 34 19.75 8.64 -37.76
CA ILE A 34 19.30 9.59 -36.74
C ILE A 34 18.43 10.68 -37.36
N GLY A 35 18.85 11.24 -38.49
CA GLY A 35 18.10 12.24 -39.25
C GLY A 35 16.75 11.73 -39.73
N LEU A 36 16.70 10.52 -40.33
CA LEU A 36 15.44 9.88 -40.75
C LEU A 36 14.50 9.61 -39.57
N ARG A 37 15.04 9.16 -38.43
CA ARG A 37 14.26 8.92 -37.21
C ARG A 37 13.70 10.21 -36.63
N GLN A 38 14.47 11.29 -36.67
CA GLN A 38 14.03 12.61 -36.20
C GLN A 38 12.98 13.21 -37.15
N TRP A 39 13.19 13.10 -38.46
CA TRP A 39 12.23 13.52 -39.50
C TRP A 39 10.91 12.74 -39.40
N SER A 40 10.96 11.41 -39.23
CA SER A 40 9.79 10.56 -39.00
C SER A 40 9.01 11.00 -37.76
N ARG A 41 9.68 11.27 -36.63
CA ARG A 41 9.03 11.79 -35.41
C ARG A 41 8.37 13.16 -35.57
N LEU A 42 8.92 14.01 -36.44
CA LEU A 42 8.39 15.36 -36.70
C LEU A 42 7.17 15.32 -37.63
N HIS A 43 7.20 14.47 -38.67
CA HIS A 43 6.17 14.46 -39.71
C HIS A 43 5.07 13.40 -39.52
N HIS A 44 5.33 12.29 -38.84
CA HIS A 44 4.36 11.24 -38.59
C HIS A 44 4.05 11.17 -37.09
N ARG A 45 3.18 12.07 -36.63
CA ARG A 45 2.58 11.98 -35.29
C ARG A 45 1.32 11.15 -35.39
N GLU A 46 1.47 9.83 -35.27
CA GLU A 46 0.32 8.95 -35.09
C GLU A 46 -0.23 9.13 -33.66
N PRO A 47 -1.56 9.24 -33.49
CA PRO A 47 -2.16 9.32 -32.16
C PRO A 47 -1.87 8.01 -31.41
N TYR A 48 -1.17 8.10 -30.29
CA TYR A 48 -0.88 6.93 -29.45
C TYR A 48 -2.14 6.34 -28.82
N ASN A 49 -3.15 7.18 -28.57
CA ASN A 49 -4.46 6.78 -28.07
C ASN A 49 -5.45 6.78 -29.24
N ASP A 50 -5.64 5.62 -29.88
CA ASP A 50 -6.46 5.45 -31.08
C ASP A 50 -7.63 4.46 -30.86
N ALA A 51 -7.82 3.95 -29.65
CA ALA A 51 -8.83 2.93 -29.41
C ALA A 51 -10.23 3.47 -29.66
N ILE A 52 -11.02 2.67 -30.38
CA ILE A 52 -12.44 2.93 -30.71
C ILE A 52 -13.27 3.12 -29.43
N PHE A 53 -12.83 2.54 -28.32
CA PHE A 53 -13.53 2.54 -27.05
C PHE A 53 -12.73 3.26 -25.96
N GLY A 54 -13.01 4.56 -25.79
CA GLY A 54 -12.32 5.40 -24.81
C GLY A 54 -12.75 5.15 -23.35
N GLY A 55 -11.95 5.63 -22.40
CA GLY A 55 -12.17 5.35 -20.97
C GLY A 55 -13.52 5.80 -20.38
N ALA A 56 -14.23 6.77 -21.01
CA ALA A 56 -15.56 7.17 -20.55
C ALA A 56 -16.63 6.13 -20.90
N ALA A 57 -16.54 5.58 -22.12
CA ALA A 57 -17.38 4.48 -22.55
C ALA A 57 -17.11 3.21 -21.72
N TYR A 58 -15.84 2.98 -21.35
CA TYR A 58 -15.46 1.90 -20.44
C TYR A 58 -16.15 1.98 -19.08
N ILE A 59 -16.09 3.14 -18.42
CA ILE A 59 -16.73 3.29 -17.11
C ILE A 59 -18.25 3.15 -17.22
N LYS A 60 -18.87 3.75 -18.24
CA LYS A 60 -20.30 3.59 -18.49
C LYS A 60 -20.68 2.12 -18.71
N HIS A 61 -19.87 1.36 -19.44
CA HIS A 61 -20.09 -0.06 -19.69
C HIS A 61 -19.93 -0.92 -18.43
N ILE A 62 -18.93 -0.62 -17.60
CA ILE A 62 -18.72 -1.33 -16.34
C ILE A 62 -19.87 -1.06 -15.36
N LEU A 63 -20.26 0.21 -15.20
CA LEU A 63 -21.30 0.61 -14.25
C LEU A 63 -22.73 0.31 -14.73
N GLY A 64 -22.96 0.24 -16.04
CA GLY A 64 -24.25 -0.12 -16.64
C GLY A 64 -24.39 -1.60 -16.99
N GLY A 65 -23.33 -2.38 -16.79
CA GLY A 65 -23.26 -3.79 -17.17
C GLY A 65 -23.45 -4.74 -15.98
N ASN A 66 -22.68 -5.82 -15.99
CA ASN A 66 -22.78 -6.86 -14.96
C ASN A 66 -22.19 -6.40 -13.62
N ALA A 67 -22.99 -6.42 -12.56
CA ALA A 67 -22.58 -6.01 -11.21
C ALA A 67 -21.39 -6.80 -10.65
N ARG A 68 -21.29 -8.11 -10.93
CA ARG A 68 -20.14 -8.93 -10.51
C ARG A 68 -18.88 -8.53 -11.24
N ARG A 69 -18.99 -8.17 -12.53
CA ARG A 69 -17.85 -7.64 -13.30
C ARG A 69 -17.40 -6.30 -12.74
N ALA A 70 -18.34 -5.40 -12.43
CA ALA A 70 -18.01 -4.12 -11.81
C ALA A 70 -17.29 -4.31 -10.47
N GLN A 71 -17.80 -5.19 -9.61
CA GLN A 71 -17.16 -5.50 -8.33
C GLN A 71 -15.80 -6.18 -8.48
N ALA A 72 -15.63 -7.07 -9.46
CA ALA A 72 -14.34 -7.69 -9.73
C ALA A 72 -13.31 -6.67 -10.22
N MET A 73 -13.73 -5.73 -11.08
CA MET A 73 -12.83 -4.75 -11.69
C MET A 73 -12.52 -3.55 -10.79
N LEU A 74 -13.51 -3.01 -10.10
CA LEU A 74 -13.40 -1.78 -9.29
C LEU A 74 -13.33 -2.05 -7.79
N ARG A 75 -13.52 -3.31 -7.35
CA ARG A 75 -13.52 -3.74 -5.94
C ARG A 75 -14.61 -3.11 -5.07
N LEU A 76 -15.51 -2.34 -5.67
CA LEU A 76 -16.70 -1.74 -5.06
C LEU A 76 -17.95 -2.25 -5.77
N SER A 77 -19.09 -2.30 -5.06
CA SER A 77 -20.38 -2.43 -5.72
C SER A 77 -20.68 -1.16 -6.52
N ILE A 78 -21.58 -1.26 -7.50
CA ILE A 78 -21.97 -0.12 -8.35
C ILE A 78 -22.56 1.01 -7.49
N ASP A 79 -23.38 0.67 -6.50
CA ASP A 79 -24.03 1.66 -5.64
C ASP A 79 -23.02 2.37 -4.73
N THR A 80 -22.10 1.63 -4.11
CA THR A 80 -21.02 2.22 -3.32
C THR A 80 -20.13 3.10 -4.19
N PHE A 81 -19.80 2.66 -5.40
CA PHE A 81 -19.03 3.47 -6.35
C PHE A 81 -19.71 4.80 -6.64
N LYS A 82 -21.01 4.79 -6.97
CA LYS A 82 -21.77 6.01 -7.28
C LYS A 82 -21.85 6.94 -6.06
N GLY A 83 -22.10 6.38 -4.88
CA GLY A 83 -22.10 7.13 -3.62
C GLY A 83 -20.75 7.84 -3.37
N CYS A 84 -19.64 7.09 -3.48
CA CYS A 84 -18.30 7.66 -3.34
C CYS A 84 -18.01 8.72 -4.40
N SER A 85 -18.43 8.51 -5.64
CA SER A 85 -18.20 9.47 -6.72
C SER A 85 -18.90 10.81 -6.46
N VAL A 86 -20.18 10.78 -6.04
CA VAL A 86 -20.95 11.99 -5.68
C VAL A 86 -20.31 12.71 -4.49
N GLU A 87 -19.89 11.95 -3.47
CA GLU A 87 -19.24 12.55 -2.31
C GLU A 87 -17.89 13.18 -2.65
N LEU A 88 -17.06 12.51 -3.45
CA LEU A 88 -15.80 13.06 -3.92
C LEU A 88 -16.00 14.29 -4.79
N ASP A 89 -17.04 14.31 -5.64
CA ASP A 89 -17.35 15.47 -6.47
C ASP A 89 -17.78 16.68 -5.62
N SER A 90 -18.49 16.45 -4.50
CA SER A 90 -18.92 17.51 -3.59
C SER A 90 -17.78 18.27 -2.92
N ILE A 91 -16.60 17.64 -2.76
CA ILE A 91 -15.40 18.22 -2.15
C ILE A 91 -14.33 18.61 -3.20
N ASN A 92 -14.62 18.41 -4.49
CA ASN A 92 -13.67 18.60 -5.57
C ASN A 92 -13.63 20.07 -6.06
N TYR A 93 -13.09 20.96 -5.23
CA TYR A 93 -12.98 22.39 -5.56
C TYR A 93 -11.90 22.69 -6.63
N GLU A 94 -10.91 21.81 -6.82
CA GLU A 94 -9.84 21.94 -7.82
C GLU A 94 -9.76 20.69 -8.74
N PRO A 95 -10.54 20.63 -9.83
CA PRO A 95 -10.54 19.48 -10.71
C PRO A 95 -9.21 19.37 -11.50
N VAL A 96 -8.62 18.17 -11.55
CA VAL A 96 -7.42 17.85 -12.36
C VAL A 96 -7.60 18.17 -13.83
N SER A 97 -8.83 18.01 -14.33
CA SER A 97 -9.20 18.31 -15.70
C SER A 97 -10.67 18.67 -15.74
N ARG A 98 -11.01 19.73 -16.46
CA ARG A 98 -12.40 20.10 -16.76
C ARG A 98 -13.12 19.09 -17.68
N ILE A 99 -12.36 18.21 -18.34
CA ILE A 99 -12.86 17.27 -19.34
C ILE A 99 -13.16 15.89 -18.71
N LEU A 100 -12.57 15.59 -17.55
CA LEU A 100 -12.63 14.26 -16.96
C LEU A 100 -13.65 14.18 -15.83
N SER A 101 -14.75 13.46 -16.03
CA SER A 101 -15.78 13.26 -15.00
C SER A 101 -15.21 12.57 -13.76
N MET A 102 -15.80 12.85 -12.58
CA MET A 102 -15.40 12.22 -11.32
C MET A 102 -15.49 10.69 -11.38
N ASP A 103 -16.55 10.14 -11.99
CA ASP A 103 -16.68 8.70 -12.24
C ASP A 103 -15.47 8.12 -12.98
N LYS A 104 -14.95 8.83 -14.00
CA LYS A 104 -13.78 8.35 -14.72
C LYS A 104 -12.51 8.47 -13.88
N GLN A 105 -12.37 9.51 -13.07
CA GLN A 105 -11.24 9.69 -12.17
C GLN A 105 -11.19 8.60 -11.09
N LEU A 106 -12.31 8.39 -10.39
CA LEU A 106 -12.45 7.34 -9.39
C LEU A 106 -12.28 5.95 -10.03
N GLY A 107 -12.82 5.74 -11.23
CA GLY A 107 -12.66 4.50 -11.99
C GLY A 107 -11.21 4.17 -12.35
N ILE A 108 -10.42 5.17 -12.76
CA ILE A 108 -8.97 5.03 -13.01
C ILE A 108 -8.25 4.64 -11.71
N PHE A 109 -8.52 5.36 -10.62
CA PHE A 109 -7.90 5.08 -9.33
C PHE A 109 -8.22 3.65 -8.86
N LEU A 110 -9.49 3.25 -8.85
CA LEU A 110 -9.93 1.93 -8.41
C LEU A 110 -9.42 0.80 -9.30
N TYR A 111 -9.27 1.03 -10.60
CA TYR A 111 -8.63 0.07 -11.50
C TYR A 111 -7.15 -0.15 -11.12
N ILE A 112 -6.41 0.92 -10.85
CA ILE A 112 -5.01 0.85 -10.43
C ILE A 112 -4.88 0.10 -9.10
N VAL A 113 -5.59 0.53 -8.05
CA VAL A 113 -5.45 -0.08 -6.72
C VAL A 113 -6.08 -1.47 -6.63
N GLY A 114 -7.16 -1.71 -7.38
CA GLY A 114 -7.93 -2.95 -7.33
C GLY A 114 -7.35 -4.07 -8.19
N GLN A 115 -6.67 -3.72 -9.28
CA GLN A 115 -6.02 -4.69 -10.18
C GLN A 115 -4.49 -4.70 -10.06
N ASN A 116 -3.92 -3.83 -9.22
CA ASN A 116 -2.49 -3.56 -9.20
C ASN A 116 -1.96 -3.21 -10.60
N ALA A 117 -2.73 -2.39 -11.34
CA ALA A 117 -2.40 -2.04 -12.71
C ALA A 117 -1.30 -0.97 -12.74
N THR A 118 -0.31 -1.16 -13.60
CA THR A 118 0.74 -0.17 -13.84
C THR A 118 0.18 1.09 -14.51
N ASN A 119 0.90 2.21 -14.39
CA ASN A 119 0.53 3.43 -15.10
C ASN A 119 0.36 3.18 -16.61
N ARG A 120 1.23 2.36 -17.22
CA ARG A 120 1.15 2.00 -18.65
C ARG A 120 -0.12 1.23 -19.00
N GLN A 121 -0.54 0.28 -18.16
CA GLN A 121 -1.80 -0.46 -18.35
C GLN A 121 -3.01 0.46 -18.19
N ALA A 122 -2.97 1.42 -17.27
CA ALA A 122 -4.06 2.40 -17.12
C ALA A 122 -4.11 3.39 -18.30
N GLN A 123 -2.97 3.81 -18.85
CA GLN A 123 -2.91 4.63 -20.07
C GLN A 123 -3.62 3.94 -21.23
N ASP A 124 -3.27 2.67 -21.47
CA ASP A 124 -3.85 1.84 -22.52
C ASP A 124 -5.36 1.64 -22.30
N GLN A 125 -5.78 1.27 -21.08
CA GLN A 125 -7.19 1.01 -20.79
C GLN A 125 -8.08 2.27 -20.89
N PHE A 126 -7.59 3.42 -20.45
CA PHE A 126 -8.40 4.66 -20.35
C PHE A 126 -8.13 5.69 -21.45
N GLN A 127 -7.16 5.40 -22.31
CA GLN A 127 -6.77 6.19 -23.48
C GLN A 127 -6.36 7.62 -23.10
N HIS A 128 -5.48 7.71 -22.10
CA HIS A 128 -4.98 8.97 -21.54
C HIS A 128 -3.47 8.91 -21.39
N SER A 129 -2.81 10.08 -21.41
CA SER A 129 -1.36 10.15 -21.19
C SER A 129 -0.99 9.68 -19.78
N GLY A 130 0.23 9.17 -19.60
CA GLY A 130 0.73 8.73 -18.29
C GLY A 130 0.78 9.85 -17.26
N GLU A 131 1.00 11.09 -17.71
CA GLU A 131 0.90 12.28 -16.87
C GLU A 131 -0.54 12.48 -16.37
N THR A 132 -1.53 12.37 -17.25
CA THR A 132 -2.95 12.48 -16.87
C THR A 132 -3.33 11.40 -15.86
N ILE A 133 -2.95 10.14 -16.12
CA ILE A 133 -3.19 9.02 -15.20
C ILE A 133 -2.56 9.30 -13.84
N SER A 134 -1.30 9.76 -13.82
CA SER A 134 -0.60 10.08 -12.58
C SER A 134 -1.26 11.22 -11.80
N ARG A 135 -1.66 12.31 -12.47
CA ARG A 135 -2.34 13.44 -11.82
C ARG A 135 -3.68 13.02 -11.24
N VAL A 136 -4.47 12.23 -11.97
CA VAL A 136 -5.75 11.69 -11.49
C VAL A 136 -5.56 10.81 -10.26
N PHE A 137 -4.57 9.91 -10.30
CA PHE A 137 -4.28 9.02 -9.18
C PHE A 137 -3.99 9.79 -7.88
N HIS A 138 -3.08 10.76 -7.93
CA HIS A 138 -2.74 11.57 -6.76
C HIS A 138 -3.87 12.50 -6.32
N HIS A 139 -4.71 12.95 -7.26
CA HIS A 139 -5.87 13.77 -6.93
C HIS A 139 -6.91 13.03 -6.12
N ILE A 140 -7.27 11.81 -6.55
CA ILE A 140 -8.23 10.99 -5.81
C ILE A 140 -7.71 10.65 -4.42
N ILE A 141 -6.39 10.40 -4.25
CA ILE A 141 -5.78 10.26 -2.92
C ILE A 141 -6.01 11.52 -2.07
N ARG A 142 -5.73 12.71 -2.60
CA ARG A 142 -5.94 13.98 -1.87
C ARG A 142 -7.40 14.16 -1.43
N LEU A 143 -8.37 13.89 -2.31
CA LEU A 143 -9.78 14.00 -1.98
C LEU A 143 -10.20 12.98 -0.90
N LEU A 144 -9.76 11.72 -1.02
CA LEU A 144 -10.06 10.69 -0.03
C LEU A 144 -9.43 11.01 1.33
N LEU A 145 -8.23 11.61 1.37
CA LEU A 145 -7.63 12.10 2.61
C LEU A 145 -8.43 13.22 3.29
N GLN A 146 -9.19 14.02 2.55
CA GLN A 146 -10.09 15.03 3.14
C GLN A 146 -11.33 14.40 3.76
N LEU A 147 -11.82 13.28 3.21
CA LEU A 147 -12.93 12.51 3.78
C LEU A 147 -12.51 11.68 5.00
N LYS A 148 -11.21 11.50 5.22
CA LYS A 148 -10.64 10.71 6.31
C LYS A 148 -11.27 11.04 7.66
N SER A 149 -11.35 12.31 8.07
CA SER A 149 -11.85 12.70 9.39
C SER A 149 -13.33 12.39 9.62
N LYS A 150 -14.10 12.18 8.54
CA LYS A 150 -15.51 11.79 8.59
C LYS A 150 -15.69 10.30 8.82
N TYR A 151 -14.81 9.48 8.23
CA TYR A 151 -14.93 8.02 8.25
C TYR A 151 -14.01 7.35 9.27
N ILE A 152 -12.93 8.03 9.65
CA ILE A 152 -11.97 7.59 10.66
C ILE A 152 -12.23 8.39 11.94
N VAL A 153 -12.89 7.73 12.90
CA VAL A 153 -13.16 8.30 14.23
C VAL A 153 -12.31 7.56 15.24
N THR A 154 -11.54 8.29 16.04
CA THR A 154 -10.82 7.69 17.17
C THR A 154 -11.83 7.17 18.19
N PRO A 155 -11.74 5.90 18.62
CA PRO A 155 -12.64 5.37 19.64
C PRO A 155 -12.51 6.19 20.93
N ASN A 156 -13.63 6.45 21.59
CA ASN A 156 -13.65 7.24 22.82
C ASN A 156 -12.84 6.51 23.91
N PRO A 157 -11.78 7.11 24.46
CA PRO A 157 -10.89 6.43 25.41
C PRO A 157 -11.55 6.03 26.73
N LYS A 158 -12.76 6.54 27.00
CA LYS A 158 -13.54 6.24 28.21
C LYS A 158 -14.59 5.15 28.02
N PHE A 159 -14.74 4.60 26.80
CA PHE A 159 -15.83 3.68 26.48
C PHE A 159 -15.32 2.33 25.97
N THR A 160 -15.58 1.27 26.74
CA THR A 160 -15.37 -0.12 26.33
C THR A 160 -16.60 -0.62 25.58
N HIS A 161 -16.37 -1.28 24.44
CA HIS A 161 -17.46 -1.78 23.60
C HIS A 161 -18.28 -2.86 24.31
N LYS A 162 -19.59 -2.89 24.08
CA LYS A 162 -20.53 -3.84 24.69
C LYS A 162 -20.13 -5.30 24.48
N VAL A 163 -19.53 -5.65 23.34
CA VAL A 163 -19.05 -7.02 23.06
C VAL A 163 -17.99 -7.51 24.07
N ILE A 164 -17.20 -6.60 24.65
CA ILE A 164 -16.24 -6.94 25.72
C ILE A 164 -16.98 -7.04 27.06
N LEU A 165 -17.82 -6.05 27.38
CA LEU A 165 -18.55 -5.96 28.65
C LEU A 165 -19.59 -7.08 28.84
N ASP A 166 -20.32 -7.44 27.80
CA ASP A 166 -21.40 -8.42 27.83
C ASP A 166 -20.88 -9.86 27.79
N ASN A 167 -19.58 -10.05 27.53
CA ASN A 167 -18.97 -11.38 27.39
C ASN A 167 -18.16 -11.75 28.64
N PRO A 168 -18.58 -12.78 29.41
CA PRO A 168 -17.89 -13.19 30.63
C PRO A 168 -16.49 -13.79 30.40
N LYS A 169 -16.11 -14.05 29.13
CA LYS A 169 -14.74 -14.42 28.76
C LYS A 169 -13.79 -13.22 28.71
N PHE A 170 -14.31 -12.01 28.50
CA PHE A 170 -13.52 -10.81 28.36
C PHE A 170 -13.70 -9.86 29.56
N SER A 171 -14.93 -9.64 30.03
CA SER A 171 -15.18 -8.94 31.29
C SER A 171 -15.00 -9.89 32.49
N PRO A 172 -14.39 -9.47 33.61
CA PRO A 172 -13.90 -8.11 33.90
C PRO A 172 -12.46 -7.82 33.44
N PHE A 173 -11.77 -8.80 32.86
CA PHE A 173 -10.32 -8.76 32.63
C PHE A 173 -9.85 -7.70 31.62
N PHE A 174 -10.73 -7.32 30.70
CA PHE A 174 -10.49 -6.29 29.68
C PHE A 174 -11.44 -5.10 29.82
N ASP A 175 -12.02 -4.88 31.00
CA ASP A 175 -12.82 -3.69 31.29
C ASP A 175 -11.91 -2.45 31.21
N GLY A 176 -12.25 -1.49 30.34
CA GLY A 176 -11.38 -0.36 30.00
C GLY A 176 -10.58 -0.54 28.70
N CYS A 177 -10.63 -1.71 28.06
CA CYS A 177 -10.02 -1.91 26.74
C CYS A 177 -10.80 -1.15 25.66
N ILE A 178 -10.08 -0.35 24.87
CA ILE A 178 -10.65 0.48 23.80
C ILE A 178 -10.75 -0.33 22.49
N GLY A 179 -9.78 -1.22 22.24
CA GLY A 179 -9.71 -2.07 21.06
C GLY A 179 -8.44 -2.93 21.06
N ALA A 180 -8.31 -3.82 20.08
CA ALA A 180 -7.11 -4.62 19.89
C ALA A 180 -6.16 -3.91 18.93
N LEU A 181 -4.93 -3.65 19.37
CA LEU A 181 -3.87 -3.09 18.54
C LEU A 181 -3.04 -4.23 17.93
N ASP A 182 -2.87 -4.21 16.61
CA ASP A 182 -1.99 -5.15 15.93
C ASP A 182 -1.32 -4.52 14.70
N GLY A 183 -0.15 -5.04 14.33
CA GLY A 183 0.68 -4.54 13.26
C GLY A 183 0.62 -5.40 12.01
N CYS A 184 0.42 -4.77 10.86
CA CYS A 184 0.48 -5.41 9.55
C CYS A 184 1.66 -4.88 8.74
N HIS A 185 2.59 -5.76 8.36
CA HIS A 185 3.64 -5.42 7.43
C HIS A 185 3.10 -5.27 6.00
N ILE A 186 3.31 -4.10 5.42
CA ILE A 186 3.03 -3.78 4.02
C ILE A 186 4.36 -3.58 3.31
N PRO A 187 4.62 -4.27 2.18
CA PRO A 187 5.88 -4.11 1.44
C PRO A 187 6.15 -2.65 1.09
N ALA A 188 7.36 -2.18 1.38
CA ALA A 188 7.77 -0.81 1.14
C ALA A 188 8.90 -0.79 0.12
N CYS A 189 8.83 0.13 -0.84
CA CYS A 189 9.96 0.43 -1.71
C CYS A 189 10.68 1.66 -1.16
N VAL A 190 11.90 1.46 -0.65
CA VAL A 190 12.73 2.53 -0.09
C VAL A 190 14.10 2.56 -0.76
N PRO A 191 14.72 3.76 -0.90
CA PRO A 191 16.11 3.86 -1.31
C PRO A 191 17.03 3.07 -0.37
N GLU A 192 18.11 2.51 -0.91
CA GLU A 192 19.03 1.62 -0.18
C GLU A 192 19.60 2.26 1.11
N HIS A 193 19.90 3.56 1.07
CA HIS A 193 20.41 4.30 2.23
C HIS A 193 19.40 4.45 3.39
N LEU A 194 18.11 4.21 3.15
CA LEU A 194 17.04 4.22 4.17
C LEU A 194 16.49 2.82 4.45
N ALA A 195 17.11 1.76 3.92
CA ALA A 195 16.57 0.40 4.00
C ALA A 195 16.55 -0.21 5.41
N GLY A 196 17.52 0.18 6.26
CA GLY A 196 17.71 -0.41 7.60
C GLY A 196 16.43 -0.42 8.47
N PRO A 197 15.79 0.73 8.71
CA PRO A 197 14.56 0.81 9.53
C PRO A 197 13.35 0.08 8.94
N TYR A 198 13.34 -0.19 7.64
CA TYR A 198 12.22 -0.83 6.93
C TYR A 198 12.45 -2.33 6.74
N GLN A 199 13.58 -2.87 7.21
CA GLN A 199 13.87 -4.29 7.07
C GLN A 199 13.13 -5.10 8.15
N ASN A 200 12.29 -6.03 7.72
CA ASN A 200 11.63 -6.95 8.64
C ASN A 200 12.56 -8.12 9.02
N ARG A 201 12.16 -8.91 10.02
CA ARG A 201 12.90 -10.11 10.47
C ARG A 201 13.16 -11.14 9.36
N LYS A 202 12.41 -11.11 8.26
CA LYS A 202 12.57 -11.99 7.08
C LYS A 202 13.51 -11.40 6.01
N GLY A 203 14.12 -10.24 6.28
CA GLY A 203 15.02 -9.55 5.36
C GLY A 203 14.31 -8.78 4.24
N CYS A 204 12.98 -8.71 4.23
CA CYS A 204 12.21 -7.94 3.24
C CYS A 204 11.96 -6.51 3.73
N LEU A 205 11.89 -5.56 2.79
CA LEU A 205 11.55 -4.17 3.09
C LEU A 205 10.02 -4.03 3.23
N ALA A 206 9.56 -3.61 4.40
CA ALA A 206 8.16 -3.43 4.73
C ALA A 206 7.97 -2.34 5.78
N GLN A 207 6.93 -1.54 5.62
CA GLN A 207 6.44 -0.62 6.65
C GLN A 207 5.49 -1.38 7.58
N ASN A 208 5.64 -1.19 8.89
CA ASN A 208 4.66 -1.68 9.86
C ASN A 208 3.50 -0.69 9.96
N VAL A 209 2.28 -1.16 9.68
CA VAL A 209 1.06 -0.37 9.81
C VAL A 209 0.29 -0.90 11.01
N LEU A 210 0.17 -0.08 12.06
CA LEU A 210 -0.59 -0.42 13.25
C LEU A 210 -2.07 -0.06 13.05
N GLY A 211 -2.96 -1.03 13.29
CA GLY A 211 -4.41 -0.83 13.28
C GLY A 211 -5.00 -1.16 14.64
N VAL A 212 -6.04 -0.42 15.04
CA VAL A 212 -6.83 -0.72 16.24
C VAL A 212 -8.24 -1.09 15.79
N VAL A 213 -8.66 -2.33 16.02
CA VAL A 213 -9.99 -2.81 15.60
C VAL A 213 -10.82 -3.24 16.82
N HIS A 214 -12.12 -2.95 16.80
CA HIS A 214 -13.06 -3.40 17.82
C HIS A 214 -13.23 -4.93 17.80
N ALA A 215 -13.15 -5.55 18.98
CA ALA A 215 -13.10 -7.00 19.14
C ALA A 215 -14.43 -7.72 18.81
N CYS A 216 -14.40 -8.69 17.89
CA CYS A 216 -15.38 -9.78 17.76
C CYS A 216 -14.82 -11.01 17.00
N ASN A 217 -14.67 -12.16 17.67
CA ASN A 217 -15.06 -13.53 17.21
C ASN A 217 -14.38 -14.65 18.02
N SER A 218 -14.97 -15.85 17.93
CA SER A 218 -14.70 -17.01 18.79
C SER A 218 -13.72 -18.03 18.18
N PHE A 219 -12.74 -18.49 18.96
CA PHE A 219 -12.04 -19.76 18.72
C PHE A 219 -12.46 -20.79 19.78
N VAL A 220 -12.55 -22.06 19.37
CA VAL A 220 -12.83 -23.20 20.26
C VAL A 220 -11.54 -24.00 20.40
N PHE A 221 -10.75 -23.66 21.41
CA PHE A 221 -9.60 -24.43 21.88
C PHE A 221 -9.74 -24.58 23.40
N ARG A 222 -9.33 -25.73 23.97
CA ARG A 222 -9.41 -25.99 25.41
C ARG A 222 -8.01 -25.77 26.01
N PRO A 223 -7.75 -24.63 26.66
CA PRO A 223 -6.43 -24.32 27.20
C PRO A 223 -6.13 -25.14 28.46
N GLU A 224 -4.88 -25.56 28.60
CA GLU A 224 -4.37 -26.39 29.70
C GLU A 224 -3.60 -25.57 30.74
N THR A 225 -3.16 -24.36 30.37
CA THR A 225 -2.42 -23.43 31.23
C THR A 225 -3.04 -22.02 31.24
N LYS A 226 -2.67 -21.21 32.24
CA LYS A 226 -3.11 -19.81 32.34
C LYS A 226 -2.55 -18.95 31.20
N GLU A 227 -1.33 -19.25 30.76
CA GLU A 227 -0.65 -18.61 29.65
C GLU A 227 -1.36 -18.94 28.33
N GLU A 228 -1.75 -20.19 28.12
CA GLU A 228 -2.54 -20.60 26.95
C GLU A 228 -3.92 -19.97 26.92
N LEU A 229 -4.60 -19.88 28.08
CA LEU A 229 -5.91 -19.23 28.16
C LEU A 229 -5.82 -17.72 27.87
N TYR A 230 -4.79 -17.06 28.41
CA TYR A 230 -4.50 -15.65 28.11
C TYR A 230 -4.20 -15.47 26.62
N ASN A 231 -3.27 -16.25 26.06
CA ASN A 231 -2.87 -16.17 24.65
C ASN A 231 -4.03 -16.48 23.71
N LEU A 232 -4.91 -17.44 24.06
CA LEU A 232 -6.11 -17.75 23.30
C LEU A 232 -7.06 -16.55 23.27
N ARG A 233 -7.37 -15.94 24.41
CA ARG A 233 -8.28 -14.78 24.50
C ARG A 233 -7.68 -13.53 23.85
N HIS A 234 -6.37 -13.32 23.98
CA HIS A 234 -5.63 -12.24 23.32
C HIS A 234 -5.60 -12.43 21.80
N SER A 235 -5.27 -13.63 21.32
CA SER A 235 -5.28 -13.98 19.90
C SER A 235 -6.69 -13.89 19.32
N MET A 236 -7.74 -14.24 20.05
CA MET A 236 -9.14 -14.05 19.60
C MET A 236 -9.46 -12.59 19.28
N MET A 237 -8.88 -11.63 20.03
CA MET A 237 -9.01 -10.20 19.76
C MET A 237 -8.15 -9.75 18.57
N GLN A 238 -6.90 -10.21 18.47
CA GLN A 238 -5.99 -9.87 17.35
C GLN A 238 -6.42 -10.47 16.01
N ASN A 239 -7.03 -11.66 16.01
CA ASN A 239 -7.57 -12.33 14.81
C ASN A 239 -8.61 -11.48 14.06
N VAL A 240 -9.21 -10.49 14.72
CA VAL A 240 -10.14 -9.54 14.09
C VAL A 240 -9.35 -8.56 13.24
N VAL A 241 -8.27 -8.01 13.80
CA VAL A 241 -7.35 -7.11 13.11
C VAL A 241 -6.69 -7.82 11.93
N GLU A 242 -6.16 -9.04 12.13
CA GLU A 242 -5.57 -9.84 11.05
C GLU A 242 -6.55 -10.16 9.92
N ARG A 243 -7.82 -10.45 10.25
CA ARG A 243 -8.87 -10.67 9.23
C ARG A 243 -9.26 -9.39 8.50
N THR A 244 -9.27 -8.25 9.18
CA THR A 244 -9.51 -6.95 8.58
C THR A 244 -8.40 -6.61 7.59
N PHE A 245 -7.13 -6.67 8.01
CA PHE A 245 -5.97 -6.52 7.13
C PHE A 245 -5.93 -7.57 6.00
N GLY A 246 -6.26 -8.83 6.30
CA GLY A 246 -6.34 -9.91 5.31
C GLY A 246 -7.42 -9.68 4.27
N THR A 247 -8.55 -9.11 4.67
CA THR A 247 -9.63 -8.70 3.75
C THR A 247 -9.18 -7.54 2.87
N TRP A 248 -8.44 -6.57 3.41
CA TRP A 248 -7.89 -5.45 2.65
C TRP A 248 -6.88 -5.91 1.61
N LYS A 249 -5.92 -6.75 2.00
CA LYS A 249 -4.91 -7.32 1.08
C LYS A 249 -5.54 -8.16 -0.03
N LYS A 250 -6.64 -8.89 0.26
CA LYS A 250 -7.42 -9.62 -0.75
C LYS A 250 -8.19 -8.68 -1.68
N ARG A 251 -8.71 -7.58 -1.15
CA ARG A 251 -9.53 -6.61 -1.91
C ARG A 251 -8.67 -5.70 -2.78
N PHE A 252 -7.49 -5.29 -2.29
CA PHE A 252 -6.57 -4.37 -2.93
C PHE A 252 -5.17 -5.01 -3.03
N PRO A 253 -4.89 -5.74 -4.12
CA PRO A 253 -3.60 -6.40 -4.33
C PRO A 253 -2.40 -5.45 -4.35
N ILE A 254 -2.64 -4.16 -4.57
CA ILE A 254 -1.61 -3.11 -4.49
C ILE A 254 -0.89 -3.06 -3.13
N LEU A 255 -1.53 -3.55 -2.05
CA LEU A 255 -0.95 -3.63 -0.70
C LEU A 255 -0.12 -4.90 -0.46
N VAL A 256 -0.06 -5.80 -1.45
CA VAL A 256 0.66 -7.08 -1.38
C VAL A 256 1.96 -7.02 -2.17
N HIS A 257 2.07 -6.10 -3.12
CA HIS A 257 3.25 -5.93 -3.97
C HIS A 257 4.04 -4.68 -3.58
N PRO A 258 5.36 -4.66 -3.78
CA PRO A 258 6.17 -3.45 -3.57
C PRO A 258 5.63 -2.30 -4.42
N LEU A 259 5.33 -1.20 -3.76
CA LEU A 259 4.81 0.00 -4.40
C LEU A 259 5.96 0.85 -4.94
N GLU A 260 6.07 0.99 -6.26
CA GLU A 260 7.05 1.88 -6.91
C GLU A 260 6.64 3.37 -6.80
N TYR A 261 6.21 3.81 -5.62
CA TYR A 261 5.81 5.18 -5.32
C TYR A 261 6.66 5.76 -4.20
N SER A 262 6.65 7.09 -4.01
CA SER A 262 7.31 7.72 -2.86
C SER A 262 6.74 7.20 -1.54
N LEU A 263 7.55 7.16 -0.47
CA LEU A 263 7.10 6.74 0.86
C LEU A 263 5.85 7.51 1.34
N LYS A 264 5.79 8.81 1.04
CA LYS A 264 4.61 9.64 1.34
C LYS A 264 3.35 9.11 0.63
N THR A 265 3.46 8.81 -0.67
CA THR A 265 2.36 8.24 -1.44
C THR A 265 1.98 6.84 -0.95
N GLN A 266 2.96 6.00 -0.57
CA GLN A 266 2.71 4.68 0.00
C GLN A 266 1.90 4.79 1.30
N ARG A 267 2.32 5.65 2.22
CA ARG A 267 1.59 5.95 3.46
C ARG A 267 0.19 6.47 3.19
N ASP A 268 0.05 7.44 2.30
CA ASP A 268 -1.24 8.05 1.98
C ASP A 268 -2.19 7.03 1.32
N LEU A 269 -1.67 6.12 0.49
CA LEU A 269 -2.43 5.00 -0.07
C LEU A 269 -2.93 4.04 1.01
N VAL A 270 -2.09 3.71 1.99
CA VAL A 270 -2.51 2.91 3.14
C VAL A 270 -3.67 3.62 3.83
N ILE A 271 -3.53 4.89 4.23
CA ILE A 271 -4.56 5.67 4.92
C ILE A 271 -5.87 5.79 4.12
N VAL A 272 -5.77 5.98 2.80
CA VAL A 272 -6.94 6.17 1.93
C VAL A 272 -7.68 4.85 1.68
N LEU A 273 -6.96 3.75 1.49
CA LEU A 273 -7.57 2.42 1.41
C LEU A 273 -8.08 1.96 2.79
N ASP A 274 -7.52 2.53 3.85
CA ASP A 274 -7.88 2.42 5.26
C ASP A 274 -8.88 3.49 5.73
N ALA A 275 -9.49 4.28 4.84
CA ALA A 275 -10.57 5.21 5.19
C ALA A 275 -11.88 4.50 5.58
N ASN A 276 -11.75 3.37 6.28
CA ASN A 276 -12.71 2.70 7.11
C ASN A 276 -12.15 2.28 8.50
N GLU A 277 -10.91 2.62 8.93
CA GLU A 277 -10.46 2.70 10.34
C GLU A 277 -8.95 3.00 10.52
N CYS A 278 -8.62 4.24 10.93
CA CYS A 278 -7.46 4.71 11.74
C CYS A 278 -6.45 5.70 11.13
N ALA A 279 -6.16 6.75 11.92
CA ALA A 279 -4.84 7.37 12.06
C ALA A 279 -4.79 8.28 13.30
N PRO A 280 -3.58 8.50 13.86
CA PRO A 280 -3.17 9.82 14.30
C PRO A 280 -2.02 10.38 13.45
N THR A 281 -1.88 11.69 13.59
CA THR A 281 -0.89 12.60 13.00
C THR A 281 0.53 12.33 13.45
N GLY A 282 1.48 12.76 12.62
CA GLY A 282 2.90 12.64 12.87
C GLY A 282 3.36 13.50 14.03
N GLU A 283 4.31 12.94 14.75
CA GLU A 283 5.45 13.66 15.29
C GLU A 283 6.65 13.08 14.55
N ASP A 284 7.53 13.94 14.05
CA ASP A 284 8.80 13.52 13.48
C ASP A 284 9.61 12.89 14.61
N ASP A 285 9.74 11.55 14.60
CA ASP A 285 10.61 10.86 15.55
C ASP A 285 12.03 11.42 15.37
N PRO A 286 12.65 12.00 16.42
CA PRO A 286 14.06 12.33 16.37
C PRO A 286 14.87 11.06 16.09
N PRO A 287 16.05 11.18 15.45
CA PRO A 287 16.94 10.05 15.30
C PRO A 287 17.20 9.41 16.68
N PRO A 288 17.34 8.08 16.77
CA PRO A 288 17.63 7.42 18.03
C PRO A 288 18.93 7.98 18.59
N ASP A 289 18.81 8.78 19.66
CA ASP A 289 19.94 9.12 20.52
C ASP A 289 20.47 7.82 21.14
N GLU A 290 21.78 7.74 21.38
CA GLU A 290 22.40 6.62 22.08
C GLU A 290 21.72 6.47 23.45
N ASP A 291 20.98 5.37 23.67
CA ASP A 291 20.18 5.16 24.88
C ASP A 291 21.07 5.32 26.13
N ASP A 292 20.83 6.36 26.94
CA ASP A 292 21.45 6.50 28.26
C ASP A 292 21.05 5.30 29.15
N GLU A 293 22.00 4.75 29.92
CA GLU A 293 21.76 3.56 30.77
C GLU A 293 20.55 3.70 31.72
N GLU A 294 20.23 4.94 32.09
CA GLU A 294 19.08 5.29 32.94
C GLU A 294 17.72 5.09 32.23
N GLU A 295 17.64 5.34 30.92
CA GLU A 295 16.44 5.10 30.10
C GLU A 295 16.26 3.60 29.81
N VAL A 296 17.36 2.86 29.62
CA VAL A 296 17.30 1.40 29.46
C VAL A 296 16.76 0.73 30.73
N LEU A 297 17.21 1.19 31.91
CA LEU A 297 16.76 0.70 33.20
C LEU A 297 15.30 1.07 33.49
N SER A 298 14.85 2.27 33.11
CA SER A 298 13.45 2.67 33.26
C SER A 298 12.53 1.79 32.41
N ARG A 299 12.87 1.57 31.14
CA ARG A 299 12.16 0.65 30.21
C ARG A 299 12.16 -0.79 30.71
N ALA A 300 13.27 -1.25 31.31
CA ALA A 300 13.34 -2.60 31.89
C ALA A 300 12.40 -2.77 33.09
N ARG A 301 12.33 -1.75 33.97
CA ARG A 301 11.38 -1.73 35.10
C ARG A 301 9.93 -1.69 34.63
N GLU A 302 9.61 -0.86 33.65
CA GLU A 302 8.28 -0.80 33.04
C GLU A 302 7.88 -2.15 32.41
N ARG A 303 8.80 -2.80 31.67
CA ARG A 303 8.57 -4.15 31.12
C ARG A 303 8.30 -5.17 32.21
N ALA A 304 9.06 -5.14 33.31
CA ALA A 304 8.84 -6.05 34.44
C ALA A 304 7.48 -5.82 35.11
N ALA A 305 7.09 -4.55 35.31
CA ALA A 305 5.78 -4.19 35.85
C ALA A 305 4.63 -4.65 34.93
N ASN A 306 4.76 -4.44 33.61
CA ASN A 306 3.79 -4.88 32.61
C ASN A 306 3.67 -6.40 32.54
N ASN A 307 4.79 -7.13 32.62
CA ASN A 307 4.79 -8.59 32.68
C ASN A 307 4.06 -9.10 33.94
N SER A 308 4.35 -8.50 35.10
CA SER A 308 3.69 -8.84 36.37
C SER A 308 2.18 -8.55 36.34
N TRP A 309 1.77 -7.45 35.70
CA TRP A 309 0.35 -7.13 35.52
C TRP A 309 -0.34 -8.13 34.59
N ARG A 310 0.28 -8.50 33.47
CA ARG A 310 -0.22 -9.51 32.55
C ARG A 310 -0.39 -10.88 33.22
N ASP A 311 0.59 -11.30 34.00
CA ASP A 311 0.57 -12.60 34.68
C ASP A 311 -0.53 -12.68 35.73
N ARG A 312 -0.85 -11.56 36.40
CA ARG A 312 -2.01 -11.44 37.30
C ARG A 312 -3.32 -11.64 36.56
N ILE A 313 -3.52 -10.94 35.45
CA ILE A 313 -4.74 -11.08 34.61
C ILE A 313 -4.87 -12.52 34.10
N ALA A 314 -3.79 -13.13 33.63
CA ALA A 314 -3.78 -14.53 33.20
C ALA A 314 -4.21 -15.48 34.33
N GLN A 315 -3.71 -15.25 35.54
CA GLN A 315 -4.06 -16.03 36.72
C GLN A 315 -5.54 -15.90 37.09
N ASP A 316 -6.09 -14.69 37.09
CA ASP A 316 -7.49 -14.44 37.41
C ASP A 316 -8.43 -15.08 36.37
N MET A 317 -8.08 -14.98 35.09
CA MET A 317 -8.80 -15.68 34.01
C MET A 317 -8.79 -17.19 34.19
N TRP A 318 -7.65 -17.75 34.60
CA TRP A 318 -7.51 -19.18 34.85
C TRP A 318 -8.36 -19.65 36.02
N ASN A 319 -8.38 -18.88 37.11
CA ASN A 319 -9.20 -19.17 38.29
C ASN A 319 -10.69 -19.21 37.91
N GLN A 320 -11.18 -18.21 37.16
CA GLN A 320 -12.56 -18.18 36.67
C GLN A 320 -12.87 -19.38 35.75
N TYR A 321 -11.95 -19.75 34.87
CA TYR A 321 -12.12 -20.88 33.96
C TYR A 321 -12.19 -22.23 34.70
N ARG A 322 -11.35 -22.42 35.72
CA ARG A 322 -11.36 -23.60 36.59
C ARG A 322 -12.68 -23.72 37.35
N SER A 323 -13.21 -22.61 37.89
CA SER A 323 -14.52 -22.58 38.54
C SER A 323 -15.65 -22.95 37.58
N TYR A 324 -15.62 -22.44 36.34
CA TYR A 324 -16.58 -22.78 35.30
C TYR A 324 -16.55 -24.26 34.90
N LEU A 325 -15.35 -24.86 34.80
CA LEU A 325 -15.22 -26.29 34.52
C LEU A 325 -15.77 -27.14 35.67
N ALA A 326 -15.52 -26.73 36.92
CA ALA A 326 -16.03 -27.42 38.10
C ALA A 326 -17.57 -27.35 38.23
N SER A 327 -18.21 -26.29 37.73
CA SER A 327 -19.67 -26.16 37.73
C SER A 327 -20.38 -26.92 36.58
N ARG A 328 -19.64 -27.54 35.66
CA ARG A 328 -20.19 -28.32 34.52
C ARG A 328 -20.07 -29.83 34.68
N THR A 329 -19.33 -30.29 35.68
CA THR A 329 -19.27 -31.68 36.16
C THR A 329 -20.35 -31.94 37.19
#